data_AF-A0A367Q4F3-F1
#
_entry.id   AF-A0A367Q4F3-F1
#
_cell.length_a   1.000
_cell.length_b   1.000
_cell.length_c   1.000
_cell.angle_alpha   90.00
_cell.angle_beta   90.00
_cell.angle_gamma   90.00
#
_symmetry.space_group_name_H-M   'P 1'
#
loop_
_entity.id
_entity.type
_entity.pdbx_description
1 polymer ?
#
loop_
_entity_poly.entity_id
_entity_poly.type
_entity_poly.pdbx_seq_one_letter_code
_entity_poly.pdbx_strand_id
1 'polypeptide(L)' 'MPEVWFWKSNSIKIFRLTEGGEYEQANRSGFFSDLDPALLLRYIAMPDQYDAVVEFEQAIRKREGEAEGQRRE' A
#
# COMPACT_ATOMS: atom_id res chain seq x y z
N MET A 1 -1.56 -7.62 15.37
CA MET A 1 -2.41 -8.47 14.50
C MET A 1 -1.59 -8.95 13.32
N PRO A 2 -1.49 -10.24 13.00
CA PRO A 2 -0.71 -10.67 11.85
C PRO A 2 -1.44 -10.37 10.53
N GLU A 3 -0.70 -9.84 9.56
CA GLU A 3 -1.16 -9.52 8.21
C GLU A 3 -0.23 -10.21 7.20
N VAL A 4 -0.79 -10.77 6.14
CA VAL A 4 -0.06 -11.51 5.10
C VAL A 4 -0.37 -10.88 3.75
N TRP A 5 0.68 -10.61 2.98
CA TRP A 5 0.61 -10.00 1.65
C TRP A 5 1.01 -11.02 0.61
N PHE A 6 0.12 -11.24 -0.36
CA PHE A 6 0.41 -12.07 -1.53
C PHE A 6 0.54 -11.19 -2.75
N TRP A 7 1.73 -11.19 -3.34
CA TRP A 7 1.97 -10.61 -4.65
C TRP A 7 2.07 -11.72 -5.69
N LYS A 8 1.16 -11.73 -6.67
CA LYS A 8 1.15 -12.69 -7.77
C LYS A 8 0.39 -12.13 -8.96
N SER A 9 0.86 -12.44 -10.17
CA SER A 9 0.16 -12.10 -11.44
C SER A 9 -0.25 -10.62 -11.51
N ASN A 10 0.66 -9.73 -11.15
CA ASN A 10 0.43 -8.28 -11.16
C ASN A 10 -0.76 -7.84 -10.27
N SER A 11 -0.95 -8.51 -9.13
CA SER A 11 -1.97 -8.17 -8.14
C SER A 11 -1.41 -8.38 -6.73
N ILE A 12 -1.81 -7.52 -5.81
CA ILE A 12 -1.53 -7.62 -4.39
C ILE A 12 -2.84 -7.97 -3.68
N LYS A 13 -2.83 -9.06 -2.92
CA LYS A 13 -3.93 -9.44 -2.03
C LYS A 13 -3.44 -9.38 -0.59
N ILE A 14 -4.22 -8.72 0.26
CA ILE A 14 -3.92 -8.58 1.68
C ILE A 14 -4.87 -9.50 2.43
N PHE A 15 -4.33 -10.24 3.40
CA PHE A 15 -5.12 -11.06 4.31
C PHE A 15 -4.78 -10.69 5.74
N ARG A 16 -5.81 -10.56 6.57
CA ARG A 16 -5.66 -10.25 8.00
C ARG A 16 -6.18 -11.42 8.82
N LEU A 17 -5.48 -11.75 9.91
CA LEU A 17 -5.96 -12.74 10.86
C LEU A 17 -7.08 -12.12 11.71
N THR A 18 -8.26 -12.73 11.73
CA THR A 18 -9.38 -12.31 12.59
C THR A 18 -9.16 -12.78 14.03
N GLU A 19 -9.94 -12.25 14.97
CA GLU A 19 -9.94 -12.73 16.36
C GLU A 19 -10.33 -14.22 16.47
N GLY A 20 -11.08 -14.74 15.50
CA GLY A 20 -11.43 -16.15 15.39
C GLY A 20 -10.29 -17.05 14.90
N GLY A 21 -9.12 -16.49 14.55
CA GLY A 21 -7.96 -17.25 14.08
C GLY A 21 -7.99 -17.63 12.60
N GLU A 22 -8.89 -17.03 11.81
CA GLU A 22 -8.98 -17.26 10.36
C GLU A 22 -8.44 -16.08 9.57
N TYR A 23 -7.91 -16.34 8.36
CA TYR A 23 -7.46 -15.29 7.46
C TYR A 23 -8.60 -14.83 6.54
N GLU A 24 -8.91 -13.54 6.59
CA GLU A 24 -9.86 -12.90 5.69
C GLU A 24 -9.16 -11.96 4.71
N GLN A 25 -9.63 -11.94 3.46
CA GLN A 25 -9.12 -11.00 2.47
C GLN A 25 -9.56 -9.58 2.81
N ALA A 26 -8.61 -8.66 2.89
CA ALA A 26 -8.83 -7.25 3.12
C ALA A 26 -8.52 -6.44 1.85
N ASN A 27 -9.31 -5.39 1.62
CA ASN A 27 -9.09 -4.46 0.50
C ASN A 27 -7.97 -3.45 0.79
N ARG A 28 -7.61 -3.26 2.07
CA ARG A 28 -6.57 -2.35 2.54
C ARG A 28 -5.82 -2.97 3.72
N SER A 29 -4.60 -2.48 3.93
CA SER A 29 -3.80 -2.86 5.09
C SER A 29 -4.38 -2.28 6.37
N GLY A 30 -4.38 -3.07 7.44
CA GLY A 30 -4.66 -2.55 8.78
C GLY A 30 -3.47 -1.80 9.38
N PHE A 31 -2.25 -2.14 8.95
CA PHE A 31 -1.01 -1.48 9.40
C PHE A 31 -0.73 -0.19 8.65
N PHE A 32 -0.99 -0.18 7.33
CA PHE A 32 -0.77 0.96 6.46
C PHE A 32 -2.12 1.42 5.87
N SER A 33 -2.98 2.01 6.71
CA SER A 33 -4.33 2.45 6.33
C SER A 33 -4.37 3.39 5.13
N ASP A 34 -3.34 4.22 5.00
CA ASP A 34 -3.21 5.26 3.99
C ASP A 34 -2.45 4.77 2.73
N LEU A 35 -1.90 3.57 2.79
CA LEU A 35 -1.23 2.96 1.65
C LEU A 35 -2.25 2.40 0.67
N ASP A 36 -2.16 2.88 -0.57
CA ASP A 36 -2.91 2.37 -1.70
C ASP A 36 -2.16 1.19 -2.33
N PRO A 37 -2.69 -0.06 -2.26
CA PRO A 37 -2.03 -1.23 -2.83
C PRO A 37 -1.84 -1.12 -4.36
N ALA A 38 -2.70 -0.37 -5.06
CA ALA A 38 -2.57 -0.17 -6.49
C ALA A 38 -1.38 0.74 -6.83
N LEU A 39 -1.08 1.73 -5.98
CA LEU A 39 0.13 2.54 -6.09
C LEU A 39 1.37 1.67 -5.92
N LEU A 40 1.43 0.90 -4.83
CA LEU A 40 2.56 0.01 -4.54
C LEU A 40 2.81 -0.98 -5.70
N LEU A 41 1.74 -1.55 -6.25
CA LEU A 41 1.81 -2.49 -7.36
C LEU A 41 2.50 -1.90 -8.61
N ARG A 42 2.32 -0.60 -8.88
CA ARG A 42 2.97 0.07 -10.02
C ARG A 42 4.49 0.09 -9.87
N TYR A 43 4.98 0.34 -8.65
CA TYR A 43 6.40 0.45 -8.37
C TYR A 43 7.07 -0.92 -8.18
N ILE A 44 6.37 -1.92 -7.64
CA ILE A 44 6.87 -3.31 -7.58
C ILE A 44 7.11 -3.89 -8.98
N ALA A 45 6.35 -3.44 -9.98
CA ALA A 45 6.53 -3.89 -11.36
C ALA A 45 7.69 -3.20 -12.10
N MET A 46 8.35 -2.20 -11.50
CA MET A 46 9.49 -1.53 -12.12
C MET A 46 10.73 -2.43 -12.11
N PRO A 47 11.46 -2.51 -13.23
CA PRO A 47 12.64 -3.36 -13.34
C PRO A 47 13.84 -2.82 -12.55
N ASP A 48 13.95 -1.49 -12.41
CA ASP A 48 14.98 -0.86 -11.58
C ASP A 48 14.46 -0.62 -10.17
N GLN A 49 15.06 -1.31 -9.20
CA GLN A 49 14.65 -1.23 -7.80
C GLN A 49 14.96 0.13 -7.15
N TYR A 50 16.01 0.84 -7.60
CA TYR A 50 16.39 2.12 -7.02
C TYR A 50 15.41 3.21 -7.46
N ASP A 51 15.09 3.24 -8.75
CA ASP A 51 14.08 4.14 -9.29
C ASP A 51 12.71 3.84 -8.67
N ALA A 52 12.34 2.56 -8.50
CA ALA A 52 11.09 2.16 -7.88
C ALA A 52 10.92 2.73 -6.47
N VAL A 53 11.97 2.67 -5.64
CA VAL A 53 11.96 3.20 -4.27
C VAL A 53 11.85 4.72 -4.29
N VAL A 54 12.70 5.40 -5.07
CA VAL A 54 12.72 6.87 -5.13
C VAL A 54 11.37 7.42 -5.58
N GLU A 55 10.79 6.85 -6.65
CA GLU A 55 9.51 7.31 -7.18
C GLU A 55 8.35 7.01 -6.23
N PHE A 56 8.36 5.85 -5.56
CA PHE A 56 7.33 5.50 -4.59
C PHE A 56 7.34 6.43 -3.37
N GLU A 57 8.52 6.74 -2.82
CA GLU A 57 8.66 7.70 -1.71
C GLU A 57 8.17 9.09 -2.09
N GLN A 58 8.52 9.57 -3.30
CA GLN A 58 8.02 10.85 -3.79
C GLN A 58 6.50 10.85 -3.96
N ALA A 59 5.92 9.76 -4.48
CA ALA A 59 4.48 9.64 -4.65
C ALA A 59 3.72 9.66 -3.31
N ILE A 60 4.26 9.02 -2.26
CA ILE A 60 3.66 9.07 -0.91
C ILE A 60 3.72 10.49 -0.35
N ARG A 61 4.91 11.13 -0.37
CA ARG A 61 5.09 12.49 0.17
C ARG A 61 4.21 13.52 -0.54
N LYS A 62 4.03 13.39 -1.86
CA LYS A 62 3.14 14.28 -2.63
C LYS A 62 1.69 14.18 -2.16
N ARG A 63 1.18 12.97 -1.90
CA ARG A 63 -0.19 12.77 -1.39
C ARG A 63 -0.38 13.37 0.00
N GLU A 64 0.63 13.29 0.87
CA GLU A 64 0.59 13.91 2.21
C GLU A 64 0.54 15.45 2.12
N GLY A 65 1.33 16.06 1.22
CA GLY A 65 1.32 17.50 1.00
C GLY A 65 0.03 18.04 0.36
N GLU A 66 -0.61 17.27 -0.51
CA GLU A 66 -1.92 17.63 -1.10
C GLU A 66 -3.05 17.57 -0.05
N ALA A 67 -2.98 16.64 0.91
CA ALA A 67 -3.96 16.53 1.99
C ALA A 67 -3.90 17.70 3.00
N GLU A 68 -2.74 18.33 3.20
CA GLU A 68 -2.59 19.51 4.05
C GLU A 68 -3.04 20.81 3.36
N GLY A 69 -2.95 20.90 2.03
CA GLY A 69 -3.42 22.05 1.26
C GLY A 69 -4.95 22.22 1.28
N GLN A 70 -5.70 21.13 1.44
CA GLN A 70 -7.18 21.13 1.41
C GLN A 70 -7.83 21.40 2.79
N ARG A 71 -7.06 21.46 3.89
CA ARG A 71 -7.57 21.82 5.24
C ARG A 71 -7.49 23.32 5.56
N ARG A 72 -7.11 24.14 4.59
CA ARG A 72 -7.03 25.61 4.73
C ARG A 72 -8.02 26.31 3.79
N GLU A 73 -9.29 25.99 3.89
CA GLU A 73 -10.39 26.84 3.36
C GLU A 73 -11.56 26.85 4.33
#